data_AF-A0AAJ5K506-F1
#
_entry.id   AF-A0AAJ5K506-F1
#
_cell.length_a   1.000
_cell.length_b   1.000
_cell.length_c   1.000
_cell.angle_alpha   90.00
_cell.angle_beta   90.00
_cell.angle_gamma   90.00
#
_symmetry.space_group_name_H-M   'P 1'
#
loop_
_entity.id
_entity.type
_entity.pdbx_description
1 polymer ?
#
loop_
_entity_poly.entity_id
_entity_poly.type
_entity_poly.pdbx_seq_one_letter_code
_entity_poly.pdbx_strand_id
1 'polypeptide(L)'
;MALILGLGVTVTGLAAPSPISQTEQVAQSKTYRLSELEGPYVTFMNRGKLERRYLFTNWRQPLNATQIADDQVWASIEAEMADAKLSQGDLLDILDEEYTASQGDSLIQFIFKYTSADNEEVAAFDPENFRQFMIYQTYVNIWMLSRTTRYQEKNLAFTDLTADYDANLRPLMKKMYLLAPGQNEASVEDFLSTFDMFMHDETFFQKYVVSQMLAPLQAQYGVTHDSPELVGQLDPTASMTEMAKVFDAPLTQYATKLTDGTYRLSGQVLTLLAMAIPGEEPTDPEIPVIPDGEQGQPVTVRYLDERGRTIAPSVRLTGKLGSSYRTTAKAITGYQLDWTTGVTSGVFTTTPQTVSYHYLTLNAGGDGDTVAAKGTVVTAMKKVGLYRSTTFTTKKRQQWYARKPRTQRPMFVVMGYDRSAKGTLRYRVRDVNHRSPTKQQTGYLTANADYVTKTYYQNRPTTVTVINPAGVNAYRHARLTGKQQHYRQGQVLRVKGLVNHRLTTRFKLTNGTYVTANKDLVQRGRVKHPQQVRAKGALNRYTTPNFTKRNQHYPAKQRATFEVVGWTYSNANDFTKGSRLRYRVAGGYITANRQFVKPMR
;
A
#
# COMPACT_ATOMS: atom_id res chain seq x y z
N MET A 1 -33.42 -39.25 -42.54
CA MET A 1 -33.70 -37.90 -43.07
C MET A 1 -32.51 -37.04 -42.68
N ALA A 2 -31.43 -36.92 -43.46
CA ALA A 2 -31.32 -36.37 -44.82
C ALA A 2 -31.83 -34.91 -44.85
N LEU A 3 -31.14 -33.90 -45.40
CA LEU A 3 -29.89 -33.74 -46.16
C LEU A 3 -29.78 -32.19 -46.42
N ILE A 4 -28.62 -31.52 -46.33
CA ILE A 4 -27.74 -31.06 -47.45
C ILE A 4 -28.32 -29.85 -48.26
N LEU A 5 -27.62 -28.71 -48.47
CA LEU A 5 -26.57 -28.38 -49.48
C LEU A 5 -26.01 -26.96 -49.19
N GLY A 6 -24.77 -26.58 -49.48
CA GLY A 6 -23.72 -27.18 -50.32
C GLY A 6 -23.10 -26.09 -51.24
N LEU A 7 -21.78 -26.19 -51.45
CA LEU A 7 -20.90 -25.70 -52.54
C LEU A 7 -19.52 -25.36 -51.90
N GLY A 8 -18.38 -25.99 -52.16
CA GLY A 8 -17.97 -26.99 -53.15
C GLY A 8 -16.94 -26.40 -54.14
N VAL A 9 -15.64 -26.61 -53.90
CA VAL A 9 -14.58 -26.77 -54.92
C VAL A 9 -13.47 -27.67 -54.34
N THR A 10 -12.96 -28.59 -55.15
CA THR A 10 -12.04 -29.70 -54.85
C THR A 10 -10.72 -29.62 -55.64
N VAL A 11 -9.73 -30.43 -55.19
CA VAL A 11 -8.50 -30.95 -55.84
C VAL A 11 -7.39 -29.90 -56.09
N THR A 12 -6.09 -30.09 -55.86
CA THR A 12 -5.15 -31.25 -55.93
C THR A 12 -3.96 -31.03 -54.99
N GLY A 13 -3.33 -32.13 -54.55
CA GLY A 13 -2.28 -32.13 -53.55
C GLY A 13 -0.91 -31.58 -53.97
N LEU A 14 -0.07 -31.34 -52.96
CA LEU A 14 1.38 -31.24 -53.06
C LEU A 14 2.00 -31.79 -51.77
N ALA A 15 2.80 -32.84 -51.95
CA ALA A 15 3.94 -33.32 -51.15
C ALA A 15 3.82 -33.44 -49.62
N ALA A 16 4.01 -34.68 -49.13
CA ALA A 16 4.65 -34.88 -47.83
C ALA A 16 5.97 -34.09 -47.81
N PRO A 17 6.34 -33.41 -46.71
CA PRO A 17 7.67 -32.86 -46.62
C PRO A 17 8.67 -34.02 -46.69
N SER A 18 9.45 -34.05 -47.76
CA SER A 18 10.67 -34.86 -47.84
C SER A 18 11.53 -34.60 -46.61
N PRO A 19 12.33 -35.58 -46.15
CA PRO A 19 13.27 -35.36 -45.06
C PRO A 19 14.12 -34.15 -45.42
N ILE A 20 14.16 -33.16 -44.54
CA ILE A 20 15.05 -32.02 -44.69
C ILE A 20 16.44 -32.62 -44.81
N SER A 21 16.99 -32.52 -46.02
CA SER A 21 18.39 -32.80 -46.31
C SER A 21 19.18 -31.95 -45.33
N GLN A 22 19.98 -32.60 -44.49
CA GLN A 22 21.05 -31.98 -43.73
C GLN A 22 21.97 -31.29 -44.74
N THR A 23 21.66 -30.05 -45.04
CA THR A 23 22.66 -29.08 -45.44
C THR A 23 22.88 -28.31 -44.16
N GLU A 24 23.92 -28.71 -43.42
CA GLU A 24 24.53 -27.87 -42.39
C GLU A 24 24.82 -26.52 -43.03
N GLN A 25 23.87 -25.59 -42.95
CA GLN A 25 24.24 -24.20 -42.81
C GLN A 25 24.97 -24.17 -41.47
N VAL A 26 26.30 -24.20 -41.53
CA VAL A 26 27.16 -23.87 -40.41
C VAL A 26 26.68 -22.50 -39.93
N ALA A 27 25.81 -22.48 -38.93
CA ALA A 27 25.37 -21.25 -38.31
C ALA A 27 26.64 -20.56 -37.87
N GLN A 28 26.92 -19.36 -38.42
CA GLN A 28 28.11 -18.63 -38.05
C GLN A 28 28.02 -18.38 -36.55
N SER A 29 28.82 -19.12 -35.79
CA SER A 29 28.90 -18.99 -34.35
C SER A 29 29.50 -17.64 -34.05
N LYS A 30 28.78 -16.80 -33.31
CA LYS A 30 29.29 -15.49 -32.91
C LYS A 30 29.60 -15.54 -31.42
N THR A 31 30.87 -15.28 -31.10
CA THR A 31 31.31 -15.17 -29.71
C THR A 31 30.95 -13.78 -29.18
N TYR A 32 30.18 -13.76 -28.10
CA TYR A 32 29.82 -12.56 -27.35
C TYR A 32 30.70 -12.51 -26.11
N ARG A 33 31.75 -11.68 -26.16
CA ARG A 33 32.55 -11.41 -24.97
C ARG A 33 31.78 -10.43 -24.09
N LEU A 34 31.25 -10.92 -22.97
CA LEU A 34 30.54 -10.10 -22.01
C LEU A 34 31.55 -9.32 -21.16
N SER A 35 31.19 -8.09 -20.78
CA SER A 35 32.03 -7.25 -19.89
C SER A 35 31.21 -6.47 -18.87
N GLU A 36 29.89 -6.38 -19.06
CA GLU A 36 28.97 -5.71 -18.15
C GLU A 36 27.64 -6.46 -18.04
N LEU A 37 27.06 -6.45 -16.84
CA LEU A 37 25.75 -6.99 -16.52
C LEU A 37 24.80 -5.88 -16.06
N GLU A 38 23.70 -5.67 -16.78
CA GLU A 38 22.60 -4.83 -16.30
C GLU A 38 21.88 -5.53 -15.13
N GLY A 39 21.51 -4.77 -14.11
CA GLY A 39 20.87 -5.32 -12.93
C GLY A 39 19.55 -6.06 -13.23
N PRO A 40 19.28 -7.21 -12.56
CA PRO A 40 18.09 -8.02 -12.78
C PRO A 40 16.78 -7.25 -12.70
N TYR A 41 15.89 -7.50 -13.66
CA TYR A 41 14.55 -6.92 -13.71
C TYR A 41 13.51 -7.87 -14.30
N VAL A 42 12.24 -7.66 -13.97
CA VAL A 42 11.09 -8.32 -14.60
C VAL A 42 10.29 -7.36 -15.48
N THR A 43 9.55 -7.92 -16.44
CA THR A 43 8.57 -7.19 -17.23
C THR A 43 7.20 -7.84 -17.13
N PHE A 44 6.15 -7.02 -16.97
CA PHE A 44 4.78 -7.49 -16.93
C PHE A 44 3.82 -6.44 -17.49
N MET A 45 2.60 -6.88 -17.83
CA MET A 45 1.56 -6.02 -18.36
C MET A 45 0.69 -5.45 -17.23
N ASN A 46 0.58 -4.13 -17.18
CA ASN A 46 -0.26 -3.39 -16.25
C ASN A 46 -1.14 -2.41 -17.04
N ARG A 47 -2.47 -2.62 -17.05
CA ARG A 47 -3.44 -1.80 -17.82
C ARG A 47 -3.03 -1.58 -19.29
N GLY A 48 -2.55 -2.63 -19.95
CA GLY A 48 -2.13 -2.56 -21.35
C GLY A 48 -0.79 -1.86 -21.59
N LYS A 49 -0.03 -1.54 -20.53
CA LYS A 49 1.34 -1.02 -20.63
C LYS A 49 2.33 -2.05 -20.14
N LEU A 50 3.42 -2.23 -20.90
CA LEU A 50 4.57 -3.00 -20.47
C LEU A 50 5.34 -2.19 -19.42
N GLU A 51 5.50 -2.75 -18.22
CA GLU A 51 6.25 -2.13 -17.14
C GLU A 51 7.52 -2.94 -16.82
N ARG A 52 8.63 -2.23 -16.61
CA ARG A 52 9.93 -2.79 -16.18
C ARG A 52 10.11 -2.56 -14.68
N ARG A 53 10.57 -3.56 -13.93
CA ARG A 53 10.86 -3.47 -12.49
C ARG A 53 12.18 -4.14 -12.16
N TYR A 54 13.17 -3.35 -11.73
CA TYR A 54 14.41 -3.89 -11.19
C TYR A 54 14.15 -4.59 -9.86
N LEU A 55 14.74 -5.78 -9.69
CA LEU A 55 14.66 -6.56 -8.46
C LEU A 55 15.50 -5.91 -7.35
N PHE A 56 16.58 -5.23 -7.72
CA PHE A 56 17.52 -4.60 -6.81
C PHE A 56 17.54 -3.07 -6.99
N THR A 57 17.45 -2.34 -5.88
CA THR A 57 17.58 -0.88 -5.84
C THR A 57 19.02 -0.43 -6.02
N ASN A 58 19.98 -1.19 -5.49
CA ASN A 58 21.41 -0.87 -5.54
C ASN A 58 22.10 -1.33 -6.82
N TRP A 59 21.46 -2.23 -7.58
CA TRP A 59 21.96 -2.70 -8.88
C TRP A 59 21.02 -2.28 -10.01
N ARG A 60 21.08 -0.99 -10.37
CA ARG A 60 20.32 -0.44 -11.52
C ARG A 60 21.20 0.01 -12.67
N GLN A 61 22.48 0.22 -12.39
CA GLN A 61 23.48 0.53 -13.40
C GLN A 61 24.23 -0.76 -13.74
N PRO A 62 24.65 -0.93 -15.00
CA PRO A 62 25.45 -2.08 -15.40
C PRO A 62 26.76 -2.14 -14.63
N LEU A 63 27.15 -3.34 -14.20
CA LEU A 63 28.37 -3.60 -13.44
C LEU A 63 29.30 -4.52 -14.24
N ASN A 64 30.59 -4.24 -14.21
CA ASN A 64 31.62 -5.12 -14.76
C ASN A 64 32.18 -6.10 -13.71
N ALA A 65 33.06 -7.01 -14.13
CA ALA A 65 33.64 -8.04 -13.27
C ALA A 65 34.35 -7.45 -12.03
N THR A 66 35.14 -6.38 -12.21
CA THR A 66 35.84 -5.71 -11.10
C THR A 66 34.87 -5.14 -10.07
N GLN A 67 33.75 -4.57 -10.54
CA GLN A 67 32.72 -4.02 -9.66
C GLN A 67 31.91 -5.11 -8.96
N ILE A 68 31.63 -6.23 -9.62
CA ILE A 68 30.92 -7.37 -9.01
C ILE A 68 31.82 -8.07 -7.98
N ALA A 69 33.13 -8.15 -8.22
CA ALA A 69 34.11 -8.71 -7.30
C ALA A 69 34.45 -7.80 -6.10
N ASP A 70 34.01 -6.55 -6.10
CA ASP A 70 34.21 -5.64 -4.96
C ASP A 70 33.28 -6.01 -3.80
N ASP A 71 33.85 -6.40 -2.66
CA ASP A 71 33.09 -6.84 -1.48
C ASP A 71 32.05 -5.82 -0.99
N GLN A 72 32.29 -4.52 -1.12
CA GLN A 72 31.34 -3.50 -0.69
C GLN A 72 30.18 -3.36 -1.67
N VAL A 73 30.48 -3.41 -2.96
CA VAL A 73 29.46 -3.44 -4.02
C VAL A 73 28.64 -4.71 -3.89
N TRP A 74 29.27 -5.88 -3.78
CA TRP A 74 28.58 -7.15 -3.63
C TRP A 74 27.73 -7.20 -2.36
N ALA A 75 28.27 -6.84 -1.20
CA ALA A 75 27.49 -6.79 0.04
C ALA A 75 26.29 -5.84 -0.05
N SER A 76 26.37 -4.77 -0.85
CA SER A 76 25.24 -3.85 -1.08
C SER A 76 24.13 -4.44 -1.96
N ILE A 77 24.48 -5.38 -2.84
CA ILE A 77 23.57 -6.11 -3.72
C ILE A 77 22.99 -7.31 -2.96
N GLU A 78 23.85 -8.09 -2.32
CA GLU A 78 23.50 -9.24 -1.49
C GLU A 78 22.52 -8.86 -0.36
N ALA A 79 22.69 -7.68 0.25
CA ALA A 79 21.76 -7.16 1.25
C ALA A 79 20.32 -6.98 0.74
N GLU A 80 20.12 -6.92 -0.58
CA GLU A 80 18.82 -6.86 -1.24
C GLU A 80 18.38 -8.22 -1.84
N MET A 81 19.30 -9.17 -1.95
CA MET A 81 19.09 -10.55 -2.43
C MET A 81 18.58 -11.45 -1.31
N ALA A 82 17.34 -11.26 -0.87
CA ALA A 82 16.67 -12.30 -0.07
C ALA A 82 16.25 -13.44 -1.03
N ASP A 83 16.95 -14.58 -0.95
CA ASP A 83 16.68 -15.83 -1.69
C ASP A 83 16.98 -15.84 -3.20
N ALA A 84 17.95 -15.04 -3.68
CA ALA A 84 18.33 -15.04 -5.09
C ALA A 84 19.15 -16.30 -5.45
N LYS A 85 18.77 -16.97 -6.54
CA LYS A 85 19.40 -18.22 -7.02
C LYS A 85 20.72 -18.04 -7.78
N LEU A 86 21.18 -16.81 -7.99
CA LEU A 86 22.44 -16.51 -8.66
C LEU A 86 23.43 -15.94 -7.65
N SER A 87 24.56 -16.61 -7.47
CA SER A 87 25.64 -16.23 -6.55
C SER A 87 26.59 -15.19 -7.17
N GLN A 88 27.49 -14.64 -6.35
CA GLN A 88 28.57 -13.77 -6.86
C GLN A 88 29.45 -14.51 -7.87
N GLY A 89 29.72 -15.79 -7.59
CA GLY A 89 30.51 -16.66 -8.45
C GLY A 89 29.82 -16.83 -9.80
N ASP A 90 28.54 -17.20 -9.81
CA ASP A 90 27.77 -17.41 -11.03
C ASP A 90 27.78 -16.17 -11.94
N LEU A 91 27.73 -14.96 -11.37
CA LEU A 91 27.79 -13.72 -12.13
C LEU A 91 29.19 -13.40 -12.68
N LEU A 92 30.24 -13.77 -11.96
CA LEU A 92 31.62 -13.64 -12.42
C LEU A 92 31.93 -14.68 -13.50
N ASP A 93 31.43 -15.91 -13.35
CA ASP A 93 31.51 -16.95 -14.37
C ASP A 93 30.79 -16.49 -15.65
N ILE A 94 29.63 -15.83 -15.50
CA ILE A 94 28.92 -15.19 -16.63
C ILE A 94 29.73 -14.08 -17.33
N LEU A 95 30.70 -13.47 -16.64
CA LEU A 95 31.55 -12.44 -17.25
C LEU A 95 32.89 -12.98 -17.78
N ASP A 96 33.34 -14.13 -17.28
CA ASP A 96 34.60 -14.75 -17.68
C ASP A 96 34.46 -15.65 -18.91
N GLU A 97 33.27 -16.23 -19.12
CA GLU A 97 33.01 -17.14 -20.25
C GLU A 97 32.89 -16.44 -21.62
N GLU A 98 33.46 -17.07 -22.65
CA GLU A 98 33.22 -16.70 -24.04
C GLU A 98 31.91 -17.31 -24.55
N TYR A 99 30.82 -16.52 -24.51
CA TYR A 99 29.51 -16.97 -24.93
C TYR A 99 29.43 -17.18 -26.43
N THR A 100 29.48 -18.44 -26.86
CA THR A 100 29.26 -18.82 -28.25
C THR A 100 27.79 -19.18 -28.45
N ALA A 101 27.01 -18.23 -28.96
CA ALA A 101 25.63 -18.45 -29.41
C ALA A 101 25.61 -18.57 -30.94
N SER A 102 24.72 -19.41 -31.46
CA SER A 102 24.49 -19.46 -32.90
C SER A 102 23.84 -18.14 -33.31
N GLN A 103 24.27 -17.58 -34.44
CA GLN A 103 23.65 -16.36 -34.96
C GLN A 103 22.17 -16.63 -35.28
N GLY A 104 21.27 -16.23 -34.38
CA GLY A 104 19.82 -16.43 -34.52
C GLY A 104 19.13 -17.13 -33.35
N ASP A 105 19.86 -17.61 -32.34
CA ASP A 105 19.24 -18.25 -31.17
C ASP A 105 18.27 -17.29 -30.47
N SER A 106 17.08 -17.80 -30.15
CA SER A 106 16.10 -17.09 -29.35
C SER A 106 16.54 -17.04 -27.88
N LEU A 107 16.01 -16.08 -27.12
CA LEU A 107 16.38 -15.92 -25.72
C LEU A 107 16.11 -17.21 -24.93
N ILE A 108 14.99 -17.90 -25.15
CA ILE A 108 14.68 -19.13 -24.40
C ILE A 108 15.61 -20.29 -24.77
N GLN A 109 16.08 -20.38 -26.01
CA GLN A 109 17.07 -21.38 -26.41
C GLN A 109 18.40 -21.15 -25.68
N PHE A 110 18.81 -19.88 -25.54
CA PHE A 110 19.98 -19.52 -24.73
C PHE A 110 19.79 -19.91 -23.26
N ILE A 111 18.66 -19.53 -22.64
CA ILE A 111 18.35 -19.87 -21.24
C ILE A 111 18.36 -21.39 -21.02
N PHE A 112 17.69 -22.14 -21.90
CA PHE A 112 17.62 -23.60 -21.82
C PHE A 112 19.02 -24.22 -21.91
N LYS A 113 19.81 -23.88 -22.95
CA LYS A 113 21.17 -24.42 -23.15
C LYS A 113 22.06 -24.16 -21.94
N TYR A 114 22.01 -22.95 -21.38
CA TYR A 114 22.82 -22.56 -20.22
C TYR A 114 22.40 -23.33 -18.97
N THR A 115 21.09 -23.37 -18.68
CA THR A 115 20.59 -24.03 -17.46
C THR A 115 20.64 -25.55 -17.53
N SER A 116 20.47 -26.16 -18.70
CA SER A 116 20.57 -27.62 -18.87
C SER A 116 21.99 -28.17 -18.76
N ALA A 117 23.02 -27.33 -18.87
CA ALA A 117 24.41 -27.79 -18.85
C ALA A 117 24.79 -28.41 -17.49
N ASP A 118 24.28 -27.83 -16.40
CA ASP A 118 24.60 -28.22 -15.02
C ASP A 118 23.34 -28.60 -14.20
N ASN A 119 22.19 -28.80 -14.85
CA ASN A 119 20.94 -29.16 -14.19
C ASN A 119 20.22 -30.30 -14.93
N GLU A 120 20.27 -31.51 -14.37
CA GLU A 120 19.68 -32.71 -14.96
C GLU A 120 18.15 -32.63 -15.10
N GLU A 121 17.46 -31.92 -14.19
CA GLU A 121 16.01 -31.74 -14.26
C GLU A 121 15.60 -30.87 -15.45
N VAL A 122 16.33 -29.77 -15.69
CA VAL A 122 16.11 -28.92 -16.85
C VAL A 122 16.53 -29.64 -18.13
N ALA A 123 17.64 -30.38 -18.11
CA ALA A 123 18.12 -31.16 -19.24
C ALA A 123 17.13 -32.25 -19.67
N ALA A 124 16.28 -32.74 -18.77
CA ALA A 124 15.26 -33.73 -19.06
C ALA A 124 14.04 -33.17 -19.82
N PHE A 125 13.88 -31.83 -19.93
CA PHE A 125 12.81 -31.24 -20.72
C PHE A 125 13.08 -31.32 -22.23
N ASP A 126 12.01 -31.52 -23.01
CA ASP A 126 12.01 -31.08 -24.40
C ASP A 126 12.09 -29.54 -24.46
N PRO A 127 12.92 -28.93 -25.33
CA PRO A 127 13.11 -27.48 -25.37
C PRO A 127 11.82 -26.67 -25.58
N GLU A 128 10.88 -27.16 -26.40
CA GLU A 128 9.60 -26.46 -26.61
C GLU A 128 8.68 -26.63 -25.40
N ASN A 129 8.69 -27.81 -24.78
CA ASN A 129 7.97 -28.01 -23.51
C ASN A 129 8.51 -27.12 -22.40
N PHE A 130 9.83 -26.95 -22.28
CA PHE A 130 10.45 -26.03 -21.33
C PHE A 130 10.01 -24.58 -21.57
N ARG A 131 10.04 -24.13 -22.83
CA ARG A 131 9.52 -22.82 -23.24
C ARG A 131 8.07 -22.65 -22.81
N GLN A 132 7.22 -23.60 -23.15
CA GLN A 132 5.79 -23.54 -22.85
C GLN A 132 5.49 -23.62 -21.34
N PHE A 133 6.29 -24.37 -20.58
CA PHE A 133 6.26 -24.46 -19.13
C PHE A 133 6.54 -23.09 -18.49
N MET A 134 7.62 -22.42 -18.90
CA MET A 134 8.00 -21.10 -18.39
C MET A 134 6.95 -20.01 -18.71
N ILE A 135 6.29 -20.11 -19.88
CA ILE A 135 5.17 -19.23 -20.24
C ILE A 135 3.99 -19.43 -19.28
N TYR A 136 3.61 -20.68 -19.00
CA TYR A 136 2.52 -20.97 -18.07
C TYR A 136 2.86 -20.61 -16.62
N GLN A 137 4.11 -20.85 -16.19
CA GLN A 137 4.59 -20.42 -14.87
C GLN A 137 4.45 -18.90 -14.67
N THR A 138 4.70 -18.12 -15.72
CA THR A 138 4.48 -16.66 -15.70
C THR A 138 3.02 -16.31 -15.42
N TYR A 139 2.08 -17.00 -16.07
CA TYR A 139 0.65 -16.80 -15.81
C TYR A 139 0.31 -17.12 -14.35
N VAL A 140 0.74 -18.28 -13.86
CA VAL A 140 0.46 -18.75 -12.49
C VAL A 140 0.95 -17.73 -11.46
N ASN A 141 2.18 -17.27 -11.59
CA ASN A 141 2.79 -16.33 -10.66
C ASN A 141 2.09 -14.96 -10.67
N ILE A 142 1.81 -14.41 -11.85
CA ILE A 142 1.12 -13.11 -11.96
C ILE A 142 -0.33 -13.21 -11.49
N TRP A 143 -1.00 -14.33 -11.73
CA TRP A 143 -2.34 -14.60 -11.20
C TRP A 143 -2.32 -14.61 -9.67
N MET A 144 -1.39 -15.36 -9.07
CA MET A 144 -1.24 -15.47 -7.61
C MET A 144 -0.94 -14.10 -6.98
N LEU A 145 -0.04 -13.31 -7.55
CA LEU A 145 0.23 -11.94 -7.11
C LEU A 145 -1.02 -11.05 -7.18
N SER A 146 -1.66 -11.00 -8.34
CA SER A 146 -2.79 -10.11 -8.62
C SER A 146 -4.01 -10.44 -7.77
N ARG A 147 -4.47 -11.70 -7.81
CA ARG A 147 -5.73 -12.13 -7.18
C ARG A 147 -5.63 -12.21 -5.67
N THR A 148 -4.53 -12.74 -5.14
CA THR A 148 -4.29 -12.79 -3.68
C THR A 148 -4.21 -11.37 -3.11
N THR A 149 -3.52 -10.44 -3.78
CA THR A 149 -3.45 -9.04 -3.32
C THR A 149 -4.82 -8.36 -3.36
N ARG A 150 -5.61 -8.56 -4.43
CA ARG A 150 -6.99 -8.02 -4.49
C ARG A 150 -7.88 -8.55 -3.37
N TYR A 151 -7.74 -9.83 -3.02
CA TYR A 151 -8.44 -10.43 -1.90
C TYR A 151 -8.03 -9.81 -0.56
N GLN A 152 -6.73 -9.66 -0.29
CA GLN A 152 -6.24 -9.01 0.94
C GLN A 152 -6.78 -7.57 1.10
N GLU A 153 -6.86 -6.84 -0.01
CA GLU A 153 -7.41 -5.48 -0.05
C GLU A 153 -8.95 -5.42 -0.03
N LYS A 154 -9.62 -6.57 0.03
CA LYS A 154 -11.09 -6.71 0.02
C LYS A 154 -11.73 -6.16 -1.25
N ASN A 155 -10.98 -6.18 -2.36
CA ASN A 155 -11.42 -5.79 -3.70
C ASN A 155 -11.78 -7.02 -4.57
N LEU A 156 -11.72 -8.22 -4.01
CA LEU A 156 -12.17 -9.48 -4.59
C LEU A 156 -12.71 -10.35 -3.45
N ALA A 157 -13.94 -10.85 -3.55
CA ALA A 157 -14.48 -11.76 -2.55
C ALA A 157 -13.80 -13.13 -2.69
N PHE A 158 -13.69 -13.90 -1.59
CA PHE A 158 -13.08 -15.23 -1.65
C PHE A 158 -13.80 -16.15 -2.65
N THR A 159 -15.14 -16.11 -2.68
CA THR A 159 -15.95 -16.87 -3.65
C THR A 159 -15.64 -16.53 -5.11
N ASP A 160 -15.37 -15.26 -5.40
CA ASP A 160 -15.02 -14.81 -6.76
C ASP A 160 -13.57 -15.21 -7.11
N LEU A 161 -12.69 -15.26 -6.11
CA LEU A 161 -11.31 -15.74 -6.26
C LEU A 161 -11.28 -17.25 -6.55
N THR A 162 -12.07 -18.05 -5.83
CA THR A 162 -12.23 -19.49 -6.09
C THR A 162 -12.80 -19.73 -7.49
N ALA A 163 -13.85 -18.99 -7.89
CA ALA A 163 -14.40 -19.12 -9.24
C ALA A 163 -13.39 -18.74 -10.34
N ASP A 164 -12.56 -17.71 -10.14
CA ASP A 164 -11.48 -17.34 -11.07
C ASP A 164 -10.37 -18.41 -11.12
N TYR A 165 -10.07 -19.05 -9.98
CA TYR A 165 -9.15 -20.18 -9.90
C TYR A 165 -9.65 -21.36 -10.74
N ASP A 166 -10.90 -21.80 -10.54
CA ASP A 166 -11.48 -22.94 -11.26
C ASP A 166 -11.55 -22.72 -12.76
N ALA A 167 -11.93 -21.49 -13.17
CA ALA A 167 -12.12 -21.16 -14.56
C ALA A 167 -10.80 -20.98 -15.32
N ASN A 168 -9.77 -20.42 -14.67
CA ASN A 168 -8.59 -19.90 -15.38
C ASN A 168 -7.26 -20.51 -14.91
N LEU A 169 -7.02 -20.58 -13.60
CA LEU A 169 -5.72 -21.03 -13.07
C LEU A 169 -5.61 -22.55 -13.07
N ARG A 170 -6.61 -23.27 -12.53
CA ARG A 170 -6.60 -24.73 -12.39
C ARG A 170 -6.38 -25.46 -13.73
N PRO A 171 -7.07 -25.12 -14.85
CA PRO A 171 -6.83 -25.77 -16.13
C PRO A 171 -5.45 -25.48 -16.71
N LEU A 172 -4.86 -24.31 -16.41
CA LEU A 172 -3.54 -23.93 -16.88
C LEU A 172 -2.44 -24.63 -16.07
N MET A 173 -2.63 -24.79 -14.76
CA MET A 173 -1.75 -25.59 -13.90
C MET A 173 -1.71 -27.06 -14.34
N LYS A 174 -2.85 -27.63 -14.74
CA LYS A 174 -2.91 -28.98 -15.35
C LYS A 174 -2.00 -29.08 -16.57
N LYS A 175 -2.12 -28.13 -17.51
CA LYS A 175 -1.30 -28.09 -18.72
C LYS A 175 0.18 -27.93 -18.39
N MET A 176 0.50 -27.03 -17.45
CA MET A 176 1.87 -26.79 -17.01
C MET A 176 2.52 -28.03 -16.41
N TYR A 177 1.81 -28.74 -15.53
CA TYR A 177 2.30 -29.96 -14.90
C TYR A 177 2.64 -31.05 -15.93
N LEU A 178 1.79 -31.24 -16.93
CA LEU A 178 1.99 -32.24 -17.99
C LEU A 178 3.15 -31.91 -18.97
N LEU A 179 3.71 -30.70 -18.93
CA LEU A 179 4.89 -30.35 -19.71
C LEU A 179 6.19 -30.76 -19.02
N ALA A 180 6.15 -31.02 -17.71
CA ALA A 180 7.33 -31.41 -16.94
C ALA A 180 7.70 -32.89 -17.18
N PRO A 181 9.00 -33.24 -17.22
CA PRO A 181 9.45 -34.61 -17.39
C PRO A 181 8.87 -35.56 -16.34
N GLY A 182 8.49 -36.76 -16.77
CA GLY A 182 7.98 -37.80 -15.87
C GLY A 182 6.53 -37.61 -15.39
N GLN A 183 5.87 -36.49 -15.71
CA GLN A 183 4.49 -36.23 -15.30
C GLN A 183 3.47 -36.84 -16.26
N ASN A 184 2.29 -37.21 -15.74
CA ASN A 184 1.24 -37.86 -16.53
C ASN A 184 -0.17 -37.49 -16.03
N GLU A 185 -1.20 -37.89 -16.80
CA GLU A 185 -2.60 -37.60 -16.44
C GLU A 185 -3.08 -38.29 -15.17
N ALA A 186 -2.42 -39.37 -14.72
CA ALA A 186 -2.84 -40.09 -13.52
C ALA A 186 -2.41 -39.35 -12.23
N SER A 187 -1.27 -38.66 -12.23
CA SER A 187 -0.76 -37.91 -11.07
C SER A 187 -1.19 -36.45 -11.01
N VAL A 188 -1.75 -35.91 -12.10
CA VAL A 188 -2.11 -34.48 -12.17
C VAL A 188 -3.23 -34.10 -11.21
N GLU A 189 -4.19 -34.98 -10.94
CA GLU A 189 -5.27 -34.67 -9.99
C GLU A 189 -4.77 -34.67 -8.55
N ASP A 190 -3.77 -35.48 -8.19
CA ASP A 190 -3.14 -35.43 -6.86
C ASP A 190 -2.41 -34.10 -6.66
N PHE A 191 -1.66 -33.65 -7.67
CA PHE A 191 -1.04 -32.33 -7.68
C PHE A 191 -2.08 -31.21 -7.52
N LEU A 192 -3.15 -31.23 -8.34
CA LEU A 192 -4.20 -30.21 -8.29
C LEU A 192 -4.98 -30.23 -6.97
N SER A 193 -5.18 -31.40 -6.36
CA SER A 193 -5.93 -31.53 -5.10
C SER A 193 -5.34 -30.72 -3.94
N THR A 194 -4.01 -30.56 -3.92
CA THR A 194 -3.30 -29.74 -2.93
C THR A 194 -3.65 -28.26 -3.11
N PHE A 195 -3.69 -27.78 -4.36
CA PHE A 195 -4.11 -26.42 -4.66
C PHE A 195 -5.62 -26.24 -4.45
N ASP A 196 -6.44 -27.22 -4.82
CA ASP A 196 -7.89 -27.21 -4.58
C ASP A 196 -8.18 -27.01 -3.09
N MET A 197 -7.44 -27.68 -2.19
CA MET A 197 -7.54 -27.51 -0.75
C MET A 197 -7.28 -26.06 -0.30
N PHE A 198 -6.25 -25.41 -0.85
CA PHE A 198 -5.94 -24.01 -0.52
C PHE A 198 -6.94 -23.02 -1.11
N MET A 199 -7.47 -23.30 -2.31
CA MET A 199 -8.26 -22.35 -3.09
C MET A 199 -9.77 -22.44 -2.81
N HIS A 200 -10.24 -23.54 -2.22
CA HIS A 200 -11.64 -23.74 -1.83
C HIS A 200 -11.91 -23.53 -0.33
N ASP A 201 -10.87 -23.44 0.51
CA ASP A 201 -11.00 -23.13 1.95
C ASP A 201 -10.28 -21.82 2.31
N GLU A 202 -11.05 -20.83 2.75
CA GLU A 202 -10.55 -19.49 3.07
C GLU A 202 -9.52 -19.49 4.21
N THR A 203 -9.64 -20.43 5.16
CA THR A 203 -8.71 -20.57 6.28
C THR A 203 -7.36 -21.09 5.80
N PHE A 204 -7.37 -22.10 4.93
CA PHE A 204 -6.14 -22.63 4.32
C PHE A 204 -5.51 -21.63 3.37
N PHE A 205 -6.32 -20.94 2.55
CA PHE A 205 -5.85 -19.85 1.69
C PHE A 205 -5.09 -18.79 2.49
N GLN A 206 -5.67 -18.31 3.60
CA GLN A 206 -5.03 -17.32 4.45
C GLN A 206 -3.76 -17.86 5.13
N LYS A 207 -3.79 -19.11 5.59
CA LYS A 207 -2.66 -19.72 6.30
C LYS A 207 -1.47 -19.98 5.39
N TYR A 208 -1.68 -20.48 4.18
CA TYR A 208 -0.59 -20.94 3.32
C TYR A 208 -0.31 -19.96 2.17
N VAL A 209 -1.32 -19.64 1.36
CA VAL A 209 -1.13 -18.77 0.19
C VAL A 209 -0.78 -17.35 0.62
N VAL A 210 -1.59 -16.75 1.50
CA VAL A 210 -1.38 -15.37 1.91
C VAL A 210 -0.15 -15.22 2.81
N SER A 211 0.05 -16.14 3.77
CA SER A 211 1.09 -15.96 4.78
C SER A 211 2.47 -16.50 4.38
N GLN A 212 2.53 -17.51 3.50
CA GLN A 212 3.77 -18.18 3.14
C GLN A 212 4.18 -17.95 1.69
N MET A 213 3.24 -17.89 0.75
CA MET A 213 3.57 -17.82 -0.69
C MET A 213 3.63 -16.40 -1.24
N LEU A 214 2.80 -15.49 -0.74
CA LEU A 214 2.67 -14.15 -1.36
C LEU A 214 3.94 -13.30 -1.22
N ALA A 215 4.58 -13.26 -0.05
CA ALA A 215 5.74 -12.40 0.18
C ALA A 215 6.99 -12.84 -0.61
N PRO A 216 7.35 -14.14 -0.65
CA PRO A 216 8.43 -14.61 -1.53
C PRO A 216 8.14 -14.30 -3.00
N LEU A 217 6.90 -14.51 -3.45
CA LEU A 217 6.52 -14.22 -4.83
C LEU A 217 6.58 -12.73 -5.15
N GLN A 218 6.22 -11.86 -4.19
CA GLN A 218 6.37 -10.41 -4.33
C GLN A 218 7.85 -10.00 -4.44
N ALA A 219 8.74 -10.66 -3.71
CA ALA A 219 10.18 -10.43 -3.78
C ALA A 219 10.74 -10.88 -5.13
N GLN A 220 10.40 -12.10 -5.56
CA GLN A 220 10.80 -12.68 -6.84
C GLN A 220 10.42 -11.80 -8.04
N TYR A 221 9.28 -11.10 -7.97
CA TYR A 221 8.81 -10.20 -9.03
C TYR A 221 9.08 -8.71 -8.76
N GLY A 222 9.85 -8.36 -7.73
CA GLY A 222 10.22 -6.97 -7.43
C GLY A 222 9.05 -6.04 -7.14
N VAL A 223 7.92 -6.57 -6.64
CA VAL A 223 6.69 -5.82 -6.33
C VAL A 223 6.45 -5.62 -4.83
N THR A 224 7.42 -5.94 -3.99
CA THR A 224 7.39 -5.74 -2.52
C THR A 224 7.15 -4.29 -2.08
N HIS A 225 7.44 -3.32 -2.97
CA HIS A 225 7.30 -1.88 -2.72
C HIS A 225 6.12 -1.25 -3.48
N ASP A 226 5.46 -2.01 -4.36
CA ASP A 226 4.32 -1.53 -5.14
C ASP A 226 3.07 -1.44 -4.25
N SER A 227 2.19 -0.49 -4.55
CA SER A 227 0.94 -0.40 -3.79
C SER A 227 0.08 -1.63 -4.08
N PRO A 228 -0.70 -2.14 -3.11
CA PRO A 228 -1.59 -3.27 -3.35
C PRO A 228 -2.55 -3.04 -4.53
N GLU A 229 -2.93 -1.78 -4.79
CA GLU A 229 -3.71 -1.44 -5.97
C GLU A 229 -2.96 -1.66 -7.28
N LEU A 230 -1.64 -1.42 -7.34
CA LEU A 230 -0.82 -1.67 -8.54
C LEU A 230 -0.62 -3.17 -8.77
N VAL A 231 -0.26 -3.92 -7.73
CA VAL A 231 -0.08 -5.37 -7.82
C VAL A 231 -1.39 -6.07 -8.19
N GLY A 232 -2.51 -5.62 -7.63
CA GLY A 232 -3.84 -6.12 -7.99
C GLY A 232 -4.30 -5.79 -9.42
N GLN A 233 -3.56 -4.97 -10.17
CA GLN A 233 -3.88 -4.61 -11.56
C GLN A 233 -3.03 -5.35 -12.59
N LEU A 234 -2.10 -6.19 -12.15
CA LEU A 234 -1.32 -7.04 -13.04
C LEU A 234 -2.27 -7.95 -13.83
N ASP A 235 -2.00 -8.08 -15.13
CA ASP A 235 -2.77 -8.86 -16.08
C ASP A 235 -2.04 -10.18 -16.38
N PRO A 236 -2.52 -11.32 -15.86
CA PRO A 236 -1.86 -12.61 -16.05
C PRO A 236 -1.81 -13.05 -17.52
N THR A 237 -2.90 -12.85 -18.26
CA THR A 237 -3.00 -13.26 -19.67
C THR A 237 -2.09 -12.41 -20.54
N ALA A 238 -2.14 -11.08 -20.38
CA ALA A 238 -1.31 -10.19 -21.17
C ALA A 238 0.18 -10.36 -20.84
N SER A 239 0.54 -10.63 -19.58
CA SER A 239 1.92 -10.89 -19.17
C SER A 239 2.44 -12.22 -19.73
N MET A 240 1.61 -13.26 -19.75
CA MET A 240 1.93 -14.54 -20.41
C MET A 240 2.17 -14.36 -21.92
N THR A 241 1.30 -13.62 -22.62
CA THR A 241 1.47 -13.31 -24.04
C THR A 241 2.75 -12.52 -24.32
N GLU A 242 3.10 -11.58 -23.44
CA GLU A 242 4.34 -10.82 -23.59
C GLU A 242 5.57 -11.68 -23.34
N MET A 243 5.55 -12.58 -22.36
CA MET A 243 6.66 -13.50 -22.09
C MET A 243 6.96 -14.41 -23.28
N ALA A 244 5.92 -14.89 -23.99
CA ALA A 244 6.12 -15.66 -25.22
C ALA A 244 6.94 -14.89 -26.26
N LYS A 245 6.66 -13.59 -26.45
CA LYS A 245 7.43 -12.73 -27.37
C LYS A 245 8.87 -12.52 -26.89
N VAL A 246 9.06 -12.35 -25.59
CA VAL A 246 10.40 -12.22 -24.98
C VAL A 246 11.23 -13.47 -25.24
N PHE A 247 10.64 -14.65 -25.11
CA PHE A 247 11.30 -15.92 -25.37
C PHE A 247 11.62 -16.15 -26.84
N ASP A 248 10.76 -15.70 -27.76
CA ASP A 248 10.96 -15.85 -29.20
C ASP A 248 11.92 -14.80 -29.79
N ALA A 249 12.20 -13.73 -29.06
CA ALA A 249 13.09 -12.67 -29.51
C ALA A 249 14.56 -13.15 -29.55
N PRO A 250 15.36 -12.69 -30.54
CA PRO A 250 16.76 -13.08 -30.64
C PRO A 250 17.57 -12.55 -29.46
N LEU A 251 18.55 -13.31 -28.99
CA LEU A 251 19.43 -12.91 -27.87
C LEU A 251 20.09 -11.54 -28.08
N THR A 252 20.35 -11.17 -29.35
CA THR A 252 20.94 -9.87 -29.72
C THR A 252 20.10 -8.66 -29.28
N GLN A 253 18.79 -8.82 -29.07
CA GLN A 253 17.95 -7.76 -28.50
C GLN A 253 18.27 -7.50 -27.01
N TYR A 254 18.89 -8.47 -26.34
CA TYR A 254 19.23 -8.45 -24.92
C TYR A 254 20.75 -8.35 -24.66
N ALA A 255 21.54 -8.17 -25.71
CA ALA A 255 22.99 -7.97 -25.63
C ALA A 255 23.39 -6.67 -26.36
N THR A 256 23.79 -5.64 -25.62
CA THR A 256 24.17 -4.34 -26.17
C THR A 256 25.67 -4.29 -26.43
N LYS A 257 26.09 -4.02 -27.67
CA LYS A 257 27.51 -3.87 -28.02
C LYS A 257 28.09 -2.58 -27.43
N LEU A 258 29.23 -2.68 -26.75
CA LEU A 258 29.99 -1.57 -26.16
C LEU A 258 31.07 -1.05 -27.11
N THR A 259 31.64 0.11 -26.79
CA THR A 259 32.61 0.82 -27.64
C THR A 259 33.94 0.10 -27.80
N ASP A 260 34.32 -0.74 -26.84
CA ASP A 260 35.52 -1.58 -26.86
C ASP A 260 35.33 -2.91 -27.61
N GLY A 261 34.13 -3.14 -28.17
CA GLY A 261 33.78 -4.36 -28.90
C GLY A 261 33.19 -5.48 -28.04
N THR A 262 33.18 -5.34 -26.72
CA THR A 262 32.52 -6.28 -25.79
C THR A 262 31.01 -6.01 -25.70
N TYR A 263 30.29 -6.79 -24.89
CA TYR A 263 28.83 -6.73 -24.78
C TYR A 263 28.35 -6.58 -23.34
N ARG A 264 27.28 -5.81 -23.18
CA ARG A 264 26.47 -5.72 -21.95
C ARG A 264 25.25 -6.63 -22.05
N LEU A 265 25.09 -7.54 -21.11
CA LEU A 265 23.91 -8.41 -21.02
C LEU A 265 22.78 -7.73 -20.27
N SER A 266 21.55 -7.86 -20.77
CA SER A 266 20.37 -7.29 -20.13
C SER A 266 19.97 -8.04 -18.87
N GLY A 267 19.52 -7.31 -17.84
CA GLY A 267 19.11 -7.89 -16.57
C GLY A 267 17.91 -8.82 -16.65
N GLN A 268 17.11 -8.77 -17.73
CA GLN A 268 16.04 -9.73 -17.96
C GLN A 268 16.56 -11.14 -18.22
N VAL A 269 17.74 -11.27 -18.84
CA VAL A 269 18.38 -12.56 -19.06
C VAL A 269 18.77 -13.17 -17.71
N LEU A 270 19.39 -12.39 -16.82
CA LEU A 270 19.76 -12.82 -15.47
C LEU A 270 18.55 -13.25 -14.64
N THR A 271 17.45 -12.48 -14.70
CA THR A 271 16.20 -12.85 -14.04
C THR A 271 15.66 -14.18 -14.55
N LEU A 272 15.69 -14.41 -15.86
CA LEU A 272 15.18 -15.64 -16.46
C LEU A 272 16.07 -16.84 -16.14
N LEU A 273 17.39 -16.67 -16.10
CA LEU A 273 18.32 -17.70 -15.61
C LEU A 273 18.00 -18.09 -14.17
N ALA A 274 17.83 -17.10 -13.28
CA ALA A 274 17.44 -17.34 -11.89
C ALA A 274 16.06 -18.02 -11.74
N MET A 275 15.13 -17.76 -12.66
CA MET A 275 13.79 -18.39 -12.66
C MET A 275 13.78 -19.79 -13.29
N ALA A 276 14.71 -20.07 -14.19
CA ALA A 276 14.82 -21.33 -14.93
C ALA A 276 15.46 -22.45 -14.11
N ILE A 277 16.27 -22.12 -13.09
CA ILE A 277 16.78 -23.09 -12.11
C ILE A 277 15.57 -23.53 -11.27
N PRO A 278 15.16 -24.82 -11.25
CA PRO A 278 14.18 -25.34 -10.31
C PRO A 278 14.60 -25.00 -8.89
N GLY A 279 13.66 -24.86 -7.94
CA GLY A 279 14.12 -24.86 -6.54
C GLY A 279 14.80 -26.20 -6.30
N GLU A 280 15.83 -26.27 -5.43
CA GLU A 280 15.94 -27.51 -4.67
C GLU A 280 14.52 -27.79 -4.16
N GLU A 281 13.98 -28.99 -4.46
CA GLU A 281 12.72 -29.38 -3.84
C GLU A 281 12.88 -29.03 -2.36
N PRO A 282 11.92 -28.30 -1.74
CA PRO A 282 11.94 -28.25 -0.30
C PRO A 282 11.88 -29.71 0.10
N THR A 283 12.99 -30.26 0.61
CA THR A 283 13.05 -31.61 1.13
C THR A 283 11.78 -31.77 1.94
N ASP A 284 10.91 -32.69 1.48
CA ASP A 284 9.59 -33.00 2.06
C ASP A 284 9.62 -32.61 3.52
N PRO A 285 8.83 -31.61 4.01
CA PRO A 285 9.13 -30.95 5.27
C PRO A 285 9.24 -32.01 6.35
N GLU A 286 10.47 -32.42 6.65
CA GLU A 286 10.79 -33.12 7.86
C GLU A 286 10.29 -32.14 8.90
N ILE A 287 9.22 -32.53 9.58
CA ILE A 287 8.79 -31.87 10.81
C ILE A 287 10.08 -31.82 11.63
N PRO A 288 10.73 -30.66 11.81
CA PRO A 288 12.06 -30.66 12.38
C PRO A 288 11.87 -31.13 13.82
N VAL A 289 12.48 -32.25 14.17
CA VAL A 289 12.71 -32.55 15.57
C VAL A 289 13.78 -31.56 16.00
N ILE A 290 13.38 -30.35 16.40
CA ILE A 290 14.29 -29.36 16.98
C ILE A 290 14.91 -30.01 18.21
N PRO A 291 16.24 -30.23 18.26
CA PRO A 291 16.90 -30.66 19.48
C PRO A 291 16.64 -29.59 20.53
N ASP A 292 16.01 -29.99 21.62
CA ASP A 292 15.48 -29.05 22.61
C ASP A 292 16.64 -28.30 23.30
N GLY A 293 16.97 -27.08 22.87
CA GLY A 293 17.92 -26.22 23.60
C GLY A 293 18.82 -25.25 22.84
N GLU A 294 18.99 -25.33 21.52
CA GLU A 294 19.94 -24.45 20.81
C GLU A 294 19.49 -22.98 20.72
N GLN A 295 20.41 -22.03 20.93
CA GLN A 295 20.14 -20.60 20.77
C GLN A 295 20.32 -20.15 19.32
N GLY A 296 19.33 -19.42 18.80
CA GLY A 296 19.46 -18.73 17.53
C GLY A 296 20.23 -17.42 17.69
N GLN A 297 20.80 -16.94 16.58
CA GLN A 297 21.48 -15.65 16.54
C GLN A 297 20.48 -14.50 16.74
N PRO A 298 20.92 -13.39 17.35
CA PRO A 298 20.01 -12.36 17.79
C PRO A 298 19.49 -11.48 16.65
N VAL A 299 18.24 -11.05 16.79
CA VAL A 299 17.63 -10.05 15.91
C VAL A 299 17.87 -8.66 16.47
N THR A 300 18.53 -7.79 15.71
CA THR A 300 18.81 -6.40 16.11
C THR A 300 17.78 -5.45 15.48
N VAL A 301 17.01 -4.76 16.32
CA VAL A 301 16.02 -3.77 15.90
C VAL A 301 16.60 -2.37 16.03
N ARG A 302 16.64 -1.60 14.94
CA ARG A 302 17.14 -0.21 14.89
C ARG A 302 16.01 0.79 14.64
N TYR A 303 16.22 2.04 15.06
CA TYR A 303 15.26 3.13 14.87
C TYR A 303 15.99 4.36 14.33
N LEU A 304 15.77 4.70 13.06
CA LEU A 304 16.58 5.67 12.31
C LEU A 304 15.73 6.84 11.78
N ASP A 305 16.30 8.05 11.65
CA ASP A 305 15.66 9.19 10.98
C ASP A 305 15.92 9.24 9.46
N GLU A 306 15.36 10.24 8.77
CA GLU A 306 15.55 10.42 7.32
C GLU A 306 17.00 10.69 6.86
N ARG A 307 17.93 10.86 7.80
CA ARG A 307 19.37 11.02 7.54
C ARG A 307 20.18 9.79 7.98
N GLY A 308 19.50 8.70 8.34
CA GLY A 308 20.12 7.46 8.84
C GLY A 308 20.63 7.55 10.29
N ARG A 309 20.30 8.61 11.04
CA ARG A 309 20.77 8.76 12.42
C ARG A 309 19.88 7.97 13.37
N THR A 310 20.50 7.31 14.35
CA THR A 310 19.76 6.58 15.39
C THR A 310 18.99 7.54 16.29
N ILE A 311 17.68 7.35 16.39
CA ILE A 311 16.75 8.20 17.16
C ILE A 311 16.11 7.51 18.36
N ALA A 312 16.33 6.21 18.52
CA ALA A 312 16.03 5.48 19.75
C ALA A 312 17.01 4.30 19.91
N PRO A 313 17.28 3.83 21.15
CA PRO A 313 18.16 2.69 21.39
C PRO A 313 17.71 1.45 20.63
N SER A 314 18.68 0.78 19.99
CA SER A 314 18.48 -0.50 19.33
C SER A 314 18.08 -1.58 20.35
N VAL A 315 17.26 -2.54 19.92
CA VAL A 315 16.81 -3.67 20.76
C VAL A 315 17.41 -4.95 20.20
N ARG A 316 17.97 -5.79 21.06
CA ARG A 316 18.45 -7.12 20.68
C ARG A 316 17.44 -8.15 21.19
N LEU A 317 16.85 -8.91 20.29
CA LEU A 317 16.02 -10.06 20.63
C LEU A 317 16.87 -11.31 20.56
N THR A 318 16.70 -12.20 21.53
CA THR A 318 17.35 -13.51 21.61
C THR A 318 16.29 -14.56 21.84
N GLY A 319 16.44 -15.73 21.24
CA GLY A 319 15.54 -16.85 21.44
C GLY A 319 16.18 -18.15 20.98
N LYS A 320 15.52 -19.27 21.28
CA LYS A 320 15.94 -20.57 20.75
C LYS A 320 15.83 -20.56 19.23
N LEU A 321 16.70 -21.30 18.56
CA LEU A 321 16.64 -21.51 17.12
C LEU A 321 15.25 -22.01 16.71
N GLY A 322 14.68 -21.47 15.64
CA GLY A 322 13.33 -21.80 15.15
C GLY A 322 12.18 -21.18 15.95
N SER A 323 12.43 -20.58 17.12
CA SER A 323 11.39 -19.87 17.87
C SER A 323 10.99 -18.59 17.15
N SER A 324 9.69 -18.29 17.12
CA SER A 324 9.22 -17.07 16.50
C SER A 324 9.70 -15.82 17.23
N TYR A 325 10.03 -14.78 16.45
CA TYR A 325 10.21 -13.43 16.94
C TYR A 325 9.23 -12.51 16.23
N ARG A 326 8.89 -11.42 16.91
CA ARG A 326 8.09 -10.35 16.33
C ARG A 326 8.58 -9.02 16.84
N THR A 327 8.77 -8.09 15.91
CA THR A 327 9.20 -6.74 16.20
C THR A 327 8.05 -5.78 15.93
N THR A 328 8.06 -4.64 16.62
CA THR A 328 7.10 -3.56 16.36
C THR A 328 7.82 -2.22 16.38
N ALA A 329 7.34 -1.30 15.54
CA ALA A 329 7.85 0.06 15.51
C ALA A 329 7.60 0.74 16.87
N LYS A 330 8.61 1.44 17.39
CA LYS A 330 8.45 2.28 18.58
C LYS A 330 7.68 3.55 18.21
N ALA A 331 6.83 4.02 19.12
CA ALA A 331 6.34 5.39 19.03
C ALA A 331 7.43 6.33 19.55
N ILE A 332 8.07 7.09 18.67
CA ILE A 332 9.16 8.01 19.00
C ILE A 332 8.64 9.45 18.93
N THR A 333 8.78 10.22 20.01
CA THR A 333 8.30 11.60 20.07
C THR A 333 8.99 12.46 19.02
N GLY A 334 8.22 13.20 18.22
CA GLY A 334 8.78 14.03 17.14
C GLY A 334 9.04 13.29 15.83
N TYR A 335 8.75 11.99 15.78
CA TYR A 335 9.03 11.13 14.63
C TYR A 335 7.81 10.29 14.26
N GLN A 336 7.65 10.00 12.98
CA GLN A 336 6.63 9.06 12.50
C GLN A 336 7.28 8.00 11.66
N LEU A 337 6.90 6.74 11.89
CA LEU A 337 7.32 5.65 11.04
C LEU A 337 6.95 5.96 9.60
N ASP A 338 7.97 5.94 8.76
CA ASP A 338 7.87 6.14 7.33
C ASP A 338 7.84 4.77 6.65
N TRP A 339 8.89 3.98 6.88
CA TRP A 339 9.08 2.67 6.29
C TRP A 339 9.91 1.76 7.21
N THR A 340 9.99 0.46 6.90
CA THR A 340 10.74 -0.53 7.68
C THR A 340 11.60 -1.37 6.74
N THR A 341 12.80 -1.72 7.19
CA THR A 341 13.73 -2.66 6.55
C THR A 341 13.83 -3.92 7.38
N GLY A 342 14.09 -5.05 6.73
CA GLY A 342 14.19 -6.35 7.38
C GLY A 342 12.83 -6.96 7.75
N VAL A 343 12.87 -8.23 8.15
CA VAL A 343 11.68 -9.04 8.42
C VAL A 343 11.14 -8.76 9.82
N THR A 344 9.92 -8.23 9.92
CA THR A 344 9.33 -7.82 11.22
C THR A 344 8.69 -8.95 12.03
N SER A 345 8.54 -10.13 11.44
CA SER A 345 8.05 -11.34 12.09
C SER A 345 8.63 -12.54 11.36
N GLY A 346 9.32 -13.40 12.09
CA GLY A 346 10.04 -14.55 11.54
C GLY A 346 10.44 -15.49 12.67
N VAL A 347 11.46 -16.31 12.44
CA VAL A 347 12.04 -17.20 13.47
C VAL A 347 13.50 -16.84 13.70
N PHE A 348 14.01 -17.08 14.92
CA PHE A 348 15.45 -16.97 15.17
C PHE A 348 16.16 -18.02 14.34
N THR A 349 17.14 -17.59 13.55
CA THR A 349 17.96 -18.44 12.67
C THR A 349 19.35 -18.60 13.25
N THR A 350 20.22 -19.36 12.58
CA THR A 350 21.65 -19.46 12.88
C THR A 350 22.43 -18.21 12.46
N THR A 351 21.78 -17.21 11.85
CA THR A 351 22.36 -15.96 11.35
C THR A 351 21.75 -14.73 12.03
N PRO A 352 22.54 -13.70 12.38
CA PRO A 352 22.00 -12.50 13.01
C PRO A 352 21.18 -11.69 12.01
N GLN A 353 19.96 -11.33 12.38
CA GLN A 353 19.04 -10.57 11.52
C GLN A 353 18.94 -9.12 11.99
N THR A 354 18.63 -8.18 11.10
CA THR A 354 18.42 -6.76 11.46
C THR A 354 17.08 -6.25 10.93
N VAL A 355 16.33 -5.58 11.80
CA VAL A 355 15.08 -4.88 11.45
C VAL A 355 15.27 -3.39 11.73
N SER A 356 15.20 -2.51 10.74
CA SER A 356 15.28 -1.07 11.01
C SER A 356 13.96 -0.38 10.70
N TYR A 357 13.41 0.28 11.71
CA TYR A 357 12.27 1.19 11.56
C TYR A 357 12.79 2.58 11.22
N HIS A 358 12.40 3.12 10.06
CA HIS A 358 12.82 4.42 9.58
C HIS A 358 11.71 5.44 9.80
N TYR A 359 12.06 6.60 10.30
CA TYR A 359 11.12 7.61 10.72
C TYR A 359 11.37 8.95 10.02
N LEU A 360 10.28 9.62 9.67
CA LEU A 360 10.30 11.02 9.27
C LEU A 360 10.23 11.91 10.50
N THR A 361 11.12 12.91 10.53
CA THR A 361 11.06 14.00 11.49
C THR A 361 9.80 14.83 11.27
N LEU A 362 8.95 14.88 12.28
CA LEU A 362 7.72 15.65 12.33
C LEU A 362 7.99 17.10 12.76
N ASN A 363 8.95 17.77 12.11
CA ASN A 363 9.22 19.19 12.32
C ASN A 363 8.53 20.02 11.23
N ALA A 364 7.46 20.73 11.62
CA ALA A 364 7.06 21.95 10.93
C ALA A 364 7.99 23.06 11.42
N GLY A 365 8.55 23.89 10.53
CA GLY A 365 9.49 24.95 10.92
C GLY A 365 8.90 25.97 11.92
N GLY A 366 9.03 25.69 13.22
CA GLY A 366 8.58 26.48 14.37
C GLY A 366 8.32 25.58 15.59
N ASP A 367 8.81 26.00 16.76
CA ASP A 367 8.84 25.31 18.07
C ASP A 367 7.77 24.23 18.33
N GLY A 368 8.23 22.96 18.39
CA GLY A 368 7.64 21.93 19.25
C GLY A 368 6.34 21.24 18.84
N ASP A 369 5.68 21.63 17.74
CA ASP A 369 4.41 21.01 17.33
C ASP A 369 4.59 19.81 16.37
N THR A 370 4.26 18.61 16.87
CA THR A 370 4.30 17.36 16.10
C THR A 370 3.27 17.33 14.97
N VAL A 371 3.74 17.10 13.75
CA VAL A 371 2.94 16.85 12.54
C VAL A 371 1.90 15.73 12.77
N ALA A 372 0.72 15.85 12.16
CA ALA A 372 -0.35 14.85 12.24
C ALA A 372 -0.01 13.58 11.46
N ALA A 373 -0.27 12.42 12.07
CA ALA A 373 0.05 11.11 11.49
C ALA A 373 -0.82 10.72 10.29
N LYS A 374 -0.32 9.83 9.43
CA LYS A 374 -1.01 9.41 8.20
C LYS A 374 -2.29 8.66 8.59
N GLY A 375 -3.35 8.90 7.84
CA GLY A 375 -4.71 8.46 8.09
C GLY A 375 -5.42 9.16 9.26
N THR A 376 -4.74 10.04 10.03
CA THR A 376 -5.41 10.87 11.03
C THR A 376 -6.11 12.06 10.36
N VAL A 377 -6.96 12.75 11.13
CA VAL A 377 -7.69 13.92 10.67
C VAL A 377 -7.05 15.18 11.24
N VAL A 378 -6.85 16.18 10.39
CA VAL A 378 -6.53 17.57 10.76
C VAL A 378 -7.71 18.50 10.49
N THR A 379 -7.81 19.55 11.30
CA THR A 379 -8.80 20.63 11.11
C THR A 379 -8.11 21.95 10.84
N ALA A 380 -8.69 22.79 9.98
CA ALA A 380 -8.17 24.13 9.73
C ALA A 380 -8.62 25.13 10.81
N MET A 381 -7.66 25.79 11.44
CA MET A 381 -7.88 26.85 12.44
C MET A 381 -7.99 28.24 11.81
N LYS A 382 -7.31 28.45 10.68
CA LYS A 382 -7.28 29.67 9.89
C LYS A 382 -7.84 29.42 8.48
N LYS A 383 -7.90 30.47 7.66
CA LYS A 383 -8.23 30.33 6.23
C LYS A 383 -7.13 29.50 5.55
N VAL A 384 -7.50 28.48 4.79
CA VAL A 384 -6.56 27.57 4.11
C VAL A 384 -7.03 27.27 2.69
N GLY A 385 -6.10 27.03 1.78
CA GLY A 385 -6.38 26.63 0.41
C GLY A 385 -6.06 25.15 0.18
N LEU A 386 -6.85 24.49 -0.67
CA LEU A 386 -6.54 23.16 -1.21
C LEU A 386 -5.98 23.31 -2.62
N TYR A 387 -4.88 22.62 -2.91
CA TYR A 387 -4.12 22.78 -4.15
C TYR A 387 -3.91 21.45 -4.89
N ARG A 388 -3.79 21.48 -6.21
CA ARG A 388 -3.47 20.30 -7.04
C ARG A 388 -1.99 19.88 -6.95
N SER A 389 -1.12 20.72 -6.39
CA SER A 389 0.33 20.51 -6.33
C SER A 389 0.93 20.97 -4.99
N THR A 390 2.13 20.48 -4.68
CA THR A 390 2.90 20.86 -3.47
C THR A 390 3.38 22.32 -3.49
N THR A 391 3.53 22.91 -4.68
CA THR A 391 3.79 24.34 -4.89
C THR A 391 2.47 25.11 -4.96
N PHE A 392 2.24 25.99 -3.98
CA PHE A 392 0.97 26.70 -3.81
C PHE A 392 0.93 27.98 -4.64
N THR A 393 0.12 27.96 -5.71
CA THR A 393 -0.12 29.13 -6.59
C THR A 393 -1.61 29.34 -6.81
N THR A 394 -2.01 30.54 -7.24
CA THR A 394 -3.40 30.85 -7.57
C THR A 394 -3.96 29.92 -8.66
N LYS A 395 -3.17 29.62 -9.70
CA LYS A 395 -3.55 28.73 -10.81
C LYS A 395 -3.78 27.27 -10.38
N LYS A 396 -3.07 26.79 -9.36
CA LYS A 396 -3.17 25.41 -8.86
C LYS A 396 -4.13 25.26 -7.68
N ARG A 397 -4.70 26.35 -7.17
CA ARG A 397 -5.66 26.33 -6.07
C ARG A 397 -7.01 25.84 -6.56
N GLN A 398 -7.52 24.79 -5.92
CA GLN A 398 -8.84 24.23 -6.20
C GLN A 398 -9.93 24.99 -5.43
N GLN A 399 -9.69 25.27 -4.15
CA GLN A 399 -10.72 25.82 -3.27
C GLN A 399 -10.10 26.61 -2.10
N TRP A 400 -10.81 27.66 -1.68
CA TRP A 400 -10.56 28.31 -0.39
C TRP A 400 -11.52 27.79 0.68
N TYR A 401 -10.97 27.52 1.86
CA TYR A 401 -11.74 27.26 3.06
C TYR A 401 -11.61 28.46 3.98
N ALA A 402 -12.73 29.15 4.22
CA ALA A 402 -12.82 30.27 5.14
C ALA A 402 -12.50 29.83 6.57
N ARG A 403 -12.06 30.78 7.40
CA ARG A 403 -11.91 30.56 8.84
C ARG A 403 -13.29 30.27 9.45
N LYS A 404 -13.39 29.14 10.16
CA LYS A 404 -14.63 28.67 10.77
C LYS A 404 -14.55 28.61 12.31
N PRO A 405 -15.69 28.78 13.01
CA PRO A 405 -15.79 28.50 14.43
C PRO A 405 -15.51 27.01 14.68
N ARG A 406 -15.10 26.67 15.90
CA ARG A 406 -14.61 25.34 16.27
C ARG A 406 -15.53 24.19 15.82
N THR A 407 -16.84 24.30 16.01
CA THR A 407 -17.81 23.24 15.66
C THR A 407 -18.04 23.06 14.14
N GLN A 408 -17.40 23.86 13.30
CA GLN A 408 -17.59 23.88 11.84
C GLN A 408 -16.25 23.94 11.09
N ARG A 409 -15.13 23.64 11.76
CA ARG A 409 -13.83 23.68 11.10
C ARG A 409 -13.78 22.59 10.03
N PRO A 410 -13.27 22.92 8.83
CA PRO A 410 -13.16 21.91 7.79
C PRO A 410 -12.11 20.88 8.21
N MET A 411 -12.47 19.61 8.01
CA MET A 411 -11.68 18.44 8.38
C MET A 411 -11.09 17.78 7.14
N PHE A 412 -9.85 17.30 7.27
CA PHE A 412 -9.11 16.65 6.20
C PHE A 412 -8.40 15.41 6.74
N VAL A 413 -8.55 14.27 6.08
CA VAL A 413 -7.73 13.08 6.36
C VAL A 413 -6.37 13.27 5.72
N VAL A 414 -5.30 13.12 6.49
CA VAL A 414 -3.92 13.11 6.00
C VAL A 414 -3.68 11.80 5.28
N MET A 415 -3.44 11.84 3.98
CA MET A 415 -3.14 10.66 3.15
C MET A 415 -1.64 10.43 2.98
N GLY A 416 -0.83 11.46 3.21
CA GLY A 416 0.62 11.39 3.10
C GLY A 416 1.26 12.76 3.29
N TYR A 417 2.56 12.80 3.05
CA TYR A 417 3.38 13.99 3.20
C TYR A 417 4.18 14.19 1.94
N ASP A 418 4.31 15.44 1.55
CA ASP A 418 5.17 15.83 0.44
C ASP A 418 5.84 17.15 0.78
N ARG A 419 6.89 17.51 0.03
CA ARG A 419 7.58 18.79 0.19
C ARG A 419 7.40 19.64 -1.06
N SER A 420 7.33 20.96 -0.86
CA SER A 420 7.47 21.91 -1.97
C SER A 420 8.89 21.85 -2.53
N ALA A 421 9.13 22.45 -3.70
CA ALA A 421 10.48 22.60 -4.26
C ALA A 421 11.48 23.30 -3.30
N LYS A 422 10.97 24.07 -2.32
CA LYS A 422 11.76 24.73 -1.26
C LYS A 422 11.82 23.92 0.04
N GLY A 423 11.50 22.63 0.01
CA GLY A 423 11.54 21.73 1.16
C GLY A 423 10.40 21.90 2.18
N THR A 424 9.44 22.80 1.98
CA THR A 424 8.38 23.04 2.97
C THR A 424 7.38 21.89 2.99
N LEU A 425 7.12 21.33 4.17
CA LEU A 425 6.17 20.23 4.36
C LEU A 425 4.74 20.61 3.95
N ARG A 426 4.07 19.67 3.27
CA ARG A 426 2.68 19.73 2.83
C ARG A 426 2.00 18.43 3.20
N TYR A 427 0.74 18.52 3.62
CA TYR A 427 -0.10 17.34 3.70
C TYR A 427 -0.71 17.05 2.34
N ARG A 428 -0.58 15.81 1.86
CA ARG A 428 -1.52 15.26 0.88
C ARG A 428 -2.77 14.85 1.64
N VAL A 429 -3.94 15.36 1.26
CA VAL A 429 -5.17 15.22 2.05
C VAL A 429 -6.39 14.86 1.22
N ARG A 430 -7.42 14.36 1.92
CA ARG A 430 -8.79 14.19 1.43
C ARG A 430 -9.77 14.93 2.32
N ASP A 431 -10.64 15.74 1.73
CA ASP A 431 -11.75 16.41 2.43
C ASP A 431 -12.77 15.38 2.95
N VAL A 432 -13.09 15.41 4.24
CA VAL A 432 -14.05 14.50 4.89
C VAL A 432 -15.30 15.18 5.46
N ASN A 433 -15.63 16.36 4.96
CA ASN A 433 -16.77 17.13 5.42
C ASN A 433 -18.07 16.63 4.76
N HIS A 434 -18.70 15.61 5.34
CA HIS A 434 -19.80 14.83 4.73
C HIS A 434 -21.00 15.61 4.17
N ARG A 435 -21.23 16.85 4.63
CA ARG A 435 -22.36 17.69 4.20
C ARG A 435 -21.96 18.82 3.24
N SER A 436 -20.70 18.85 2.80
CA SER A 436 -20.17 19.89 1.93
C SER A 436 -19.99 19.38 0.50
N PRO A 437 -20.12 20.26 -0.52
CA PRO A 437 -19.86 19.89 -1.92
C PRO A 437 -18.41 19.44 -2.19
N THR A 438 -17.46 19.78 -1.33
CA THR A 438 -16.04 19.44 -1.48
C THR A 438 -15.67 18.08 -0.90
N LYS A 439 -16.65 17.31 -0.39
CA LYS A 439 -16.43 15.98 0.21
C LYS A 439 -15.66 15.08 -0.76
N GLN A 440 -14.71 14.30 -0.23
CA GLN A 440 -13.79 13.41 -0.95
C GLN A 440 -12.78 14.11 -1.87
N GLN A 441 -12.82 15.43 -2.03
CA GLN A 441 -11.84 16.13 -2.85
C GLN A 441 -10.44 15.95 -2.29
N THR A 442 -9.50 15.54 -3.14
CA THR A 442 -8.10 15.35 -2.80
C THR A 442 -7.24 16.51 -3.27
N GLY A 443 -6.12 16.73 -2.59
CA GLY A 443 -5.14 17.74 -2.93
C GLY A 443 -4.10 17.93 -1.84
N TYR A 444 -3.43 19.08 -1.86
CA TYR A 444 -2.38 19.45 -0.93
C TYR A 444 -2.83 20.60 -0.03
N LEU A 445 -2.50 20.49 1.26
CA LEU A 445 -2.80 21.45 2.31
C LEU A 445 -1.52 21.84 3.07
N THR A 446 -1.50 23.05 3.64
CA THR A 446 -0.40 23.44 4.53
C THR A 446 -0.29 22.48 5.72
N ALA A 447 0.93 22.08 6.07
CA ALA A 447 1.23 21.33 7.30
C ALA A 447 1.64 22.25 8.47
N ASN A 448 1.56 23.57 8.29
CA ASN A 448 1.93 24.55 9.32
C ASN A 448 0.92 24.52 10.49
N ALA A 449 1.42 24.31 11.70
CA ALA A 449 0.66 24.20 12.94
C ALA A 449 -0.19 25.45 13.27
N ASP A 450 0.21 26.63 12.79
CA ASP A 450 -0.59 27.86 12.93
C ASP A 450 -1.93 27.80 12.17
N TYR A 451 -1.98 26.99 11.11
CA TYR A 451 -3.11 26.91 10.20
C TYR A 451 -3.95 25.66 10.43
N VAL A 452 -3.31 24.55 10.82
CA VAL A 452 -3.96 23.26 10.98
C VAL A 452 -3.56 22.60 12.30
N THR A 453 -4.50 21.86 12.89
CA THR A 453 -4.25 21.08 14.12
C THR A 453 -4.84 19.68 13.97
N LYS A 454 -4.26 18.69 14.67
CA LYS A 454 -4.89 17.37 14.87
C LYS A 454 -6.31 17.53 15.40
N THR A 455 -7.28 16.86 14.78
CA THR A 455 -8.72 16.94 15.12
C THR A 455 -9.04 16.33 16.48
N TYR A 456 -8.29 15.30 16.89
CA TYR A 456 -8.51 14.60 18.16
C TYR A 456 -7.55 15.08 19.25
N TYR A 457 -8.02 15.14 20.49
CA TYR A 457 -7.16 15.45 21.64
C TYR A 457 -6.08 14.38 21.82
N GLN A 458 -4.84 14.83 22.07
CA GLN A 458 -3.68 13.97 22.37
C GLN A 458 -3.43 13.85 23.88
N ASN A 459 -3.82 14.88 24.63
CA ASN A 459 -3.66 14.93 26.08
C ASN A 459 -5.03 14.92 26.76
N ARG A 460 -5.11 14.29 27.94
CA ARG A 460 -6.33 14.19 28.74
C ARG A 460 -6.60 15.49 29.51
N PRO A 461 -7.70 16.21 29.23
CA PRO A 461 -8.19 17.25 30.12
C PRO A 461 -8.96 16.64 31.30
N THR A 462 -9.07 17.34 32.43
CA THR A 462 -9.90 16.91 33.57
C THR A 462 -11.40 16.98 33.28
N THR A 463 -11.80 17.98 32.49
CA THR A 463 -13.19 18.20 32.08
C THR A 463 -13.28 18.62 30.61
N VAL A 464 -14.39 18.28 29.97
CA VAL A 464 -14.77 18.77 28.64
C VAL A 464 -16.22 19.20 28.62
N THR A 465 -16.55 20.22 27.84
CA THR A 465 -17.93 20.60 27.53
C THR A 465 -18.32 20.08 26.16
N VAL A 466 -19.53 19.53 26.05
CA VAL A 466 -20.14 19.16 24.77
C VAL A 466 -20.49 20.43 24.01
N ILE A 467 -19.91 20.63 22.82
CA ILE A 467 -20.15 21.83 22.00
C ILE A 467 -20.93 21.53 20.72
N ASN A 468 -21.06 20.26 20.33
CA ASN A 468 -21.87 19.85 19.19
C ASN A 468 -23.35 20.23 19.41
N PRO A 469 -24.00 20.98 18.50
CA PRO A 469 -25.44 21.30 18.62
C PRO A 469 -26.34 20.07 18.70
N ALA A 470 -25.94 18.96 18.08
CA ALA A 470 -26.65 17.68 18.14
C ALA A 470 -26.31 16.85 19.39
N GLY A 471 -25.47 17.37 20.30
CA GLY A 471 -24.96 16.62 21.45
C GLY A 471 -23.94 15.54 21.07
N VAL A 472 -23.57 14.71 22.03
CA VAL A 472 -22.70 13.54 21.84
C VAL A 472 -23.24 12.35 22.62
N ASN A 473 -23.09 11.15 22.08
CA ASN A 473 -23.46 9.93 22.78
C ASN A 473 -22.26 9.39 23.58
N ALA A 474 -22.55 8.83 24.75
CA ALA A 474 -21.67 7.97 25.53
C ALA A 474 -21.94 6.50 25.21
N TYR A 475 -20.88 5.71 25.22
CA TYR A 475 -20.91 4.30 24.80
C TYR A 475 -20.23 3.40 25.83
N ARG A 476 -20.62 2.13 25.84
CA ARG A 476 -19.99 1.09 26.67
C ARG A 476 -18.54 0.83 26.25
N HIS A 477 -18.24 0.90 24.95
CA HIS A 477 -16.92 0.53 24.41
C HIS A 477 -16.22 1.71 23.71
N ALA A 478 -14.88 1.69 23.71
CA ALA A 478 -14.06 2.70 23.04
C ALA A 478 -14.28 2.78 21.52
N ARG A 479 -14.71 1.68 20.88
CA ARG A 479 -15.13 1.65 19.47
C ARG A 479 -16.46 2.37 19.19
N LEU A 480 -17.06 3.01 20.20
CA LEU A 480 -18.35 3.71 20.15
C LEU A 480 -19.53 2.78 19.80
N THR A 481 -19.55 1.58 20.39
CA THR A 481 -20.68 0.64 20.31
C THR A 481 -21.35 0.47 21.68
N GLY A 482 -22.62 0.05 21.70
CA GLY A 482 -23.40 -0.09 22.93
C GLY A 482 -23.69 1.27 23.57
N LYS A 483 -24.48 2.11 22.88
CA LYS A 483 -24.89 3.43 23.36
C LYS A 483 -25.52 3.33 24.76
N GLN A 484 -25.10 4.19 25.68
CA GLN A 484 -25.56 4.20 27.07
C GLN A 484 -26.36 5.46 27.40
N GLN A 485 -25.82 6.62 27.06
CA GLN A 485 -26.41 7.91 27.42
C GLN A 485 -26.17 8.93 26.31
N HIS A 486 -27.06 9.92 26.19
CA HIS A 486 -26.86 11.08 25.34
C HIS A 486 -26.56 12.32 26.18
N TYR A 487 -25.52 13.08 25.82
CA TYR A 487 -25.18 14.36 26.41
C TYR A 487 -25.51 15.50 25.45
N ARG A 488 -26.36 16.42 25.91
CA ARG A 488 -26.75 17.63 25.22
C ARG A 488 -25.60 18.65 25.19
N GLN A 489 -25.68 19.58 24.24
CA GLN A 489 -24.78 20.72 24.16
C GLN A 489 -24.76 21.49 25.50
N GLY A 490 -23.57 21.93 25.93
CA GLY A 490 -23.37 22.65 27.18
C GLY A 490 -23.07 21.77 28.40
N GLN A 491 -23.37 20.46 28.35
CA GLN A 491 -23.05 19.57 29.46
C GLN A 491 -21.54 19.42 29.66
N VAL A 492 -21.11 19.49 30.92
CA VAL A 492 -19.71 19.32 31.34
C VAL A 492 -19.50 17.88 31.77
N LEU A 493 -18.54 17.22 31.16
CA LEU A 493 -18.20 15.81 31.39
C LEU A 493 -16.85 15.72 32.11
N ARG A 494 -16.77 14.92 33.16
CA ARG A 494 -15.52 14.64 33.89
C ARG A 494 -14.80 13.47 33.23
N VAL A 495 -13.58 13.71 32.79
CA VAL A 495 -12.79 12.76 32.00
C VAL A 495 -11.79 12.05 32.92
N LYS A 496 -11.91 10.72 33.02
CA LYS A 496 -11.00 9.86 33.78
C LYS A 496 -9.79 9.42 32.96
N GLY A 497 -9.97 9.18 31.66
CA GLY A 497 -8.91 8.67 30.78
C GLY A 497 -9.02 9.20 29.35
N LEU A 498 -7.93 9.10 28.60
CA LEU A 498 -7.90 9.23 27.14
C LEU A 498 -7.48 7.86 26.59
N VAL A 499 -8.24 7.32 25.64
CA VAL A 499 -8.01 6.01 25.05
C VAL A 499 -7.84 6.16 23.54
N ASN A 500 -6.82 5.51 22.99
CA ASN A 500 -6.60 5.41 21.56
C ASN A 500 -7.46 4.30 20.97
N HIS A 501 -8.05 4.55 19.80
CA HIS A 501 -8.77 3.55 19.02
C HIS A 501 -8.47 3.78 17.54
N ARG A 502 -7.61 2.91 16.98
CA ARG A 502 -6.99 3.12 15.67
C ARG A 502 -6.38 4.53 15.60
N LEU A 503 -6.74 5.31 14.58
CA LEU A 503 -6.19 6.66 14.32
C LEU A 503 -6.94 7.80 15.04
N THR A 504 -7.76 7.48 16.04
CA THR A 504 -8.61 8.45 16.74
C THR A 504 -8.58 8.25 18.25
N THR A 505 -8.98 9.25 19.03
CA THR A 505 -8.99 9.15 20.51
C THR A 505 -10.40 9.30 21.09
N ARG A 506 -10.58 8.77 22.31
CA ARG A 506 -11.83 8.74 23.07
C ARG A 506 -11.59 9.15 24.50
N PHE A 507 -12.50 9.91 25.08
CA PHE A 507 -12.48 10.18 26.52
C PHE A 507 -13.22 9.06 27.25
N LYS A 508 -12.54 8.40 28.18
CA LYS A 508 -13.18 7.55 29.20
C LYS A 508 -13.68 8.46 30.31
N LEU A 509 -14.97 8.49 30.54
CA LEU A 509 -15.62 9.28 31.58
C LEU A 509 -15.47 8.60 32.95
N THR A 510 -15.73 9.37 34.01
CA THR A 510 -15.66 8.88 35.41
C THR A 510 -16.61 7.72 35.70
N ASN A 511 -17.77 7.68 35.03
CA ASN A 511 -18.74 6.57 35.08
C ASN A 511 -18.36 5.36 34.21
N GLY A 512 -17.16 5.33 33.63
CA GLY A 512 -16.66 4.21 32.82
C GLY A 512 -17.07 4.23 31.34
N THR A 513 -18.02 5.07 30.93
CA THR A 513 -18.45 5.19 29.52
C THR A 513 -17.45 5.97 28.65
N TYR A 514 -17.59 5.87 27.33
CA TYR A 514 -16.69 6.47 26.34
C TYR A 514 -17.41 7.50 25.47
N VAL A 515 -16.80 8.68 25.27
CA VAL A 515 -17.25 9.71 24.31
C VAL A 515 -16.13 10.06 23.33
N THR A 516 -16.50 10.63 22.18
CA THR A 516 -15.53 11.14 21.20
C THR A 516 -14.60 12.20 21.80
N ALA A 517 -13.32 12.16 21.43
CA ALA A 517 -12.35 13.23 21.75
C ALA A 517 -12.11 14.17 20.55
N ASN A 518 -13.03 14.23 19.59
CA ASN A 518 -12.98 15.17 18.47
C ASN A 518 -13.19 16.61 18.97
N LYS A 519 -12.22 17.49 18.70
CA LYS A 519 -12.18 18.90 19.08
C LYS A 519 -13.35 19.72 18.55
N ASP A 520 -14.01 19.30 17.47
CA ASP A 520 -15.16 20.00 16.90
C ASP A 520 -16.47 19.65 17.61
N LEU A 521 -16.48 18.54 18.36
CA LEU A 521 -17.67 18.05 19.07
C LEU A 521 -17.60 18.34 20.58
N VAL A 522 -16.41 18.40 21.14
CA VAL A 522 -16.15 18.69 22.56
C VAL A 522 -15.00 19.68 22.74
N GLN A 523 -15.05 20.47 23.82
CA GLN A 523 -14.03 21.47 24.14
C GLN A 523 -13.52 21.30 25.57
N ARG A 524 -12.20 21.35 25.75
CA ARG A 524 -11.53 21.32 27.06
C ARG A 524 -12.10 22.38 28.01
N GLY A 525 -12.31 21.97 29.25
CA GLY A 525 -12.80 22.82 30.33
C GLY A 525 -14.30 23.08 30.26
N ARG A 526 -14.72 24.09 31.02
CA ARG A 526 -16.10 24.57 31.05
C ARG A 526 -16.29 25.70 30.05
N VAL A 527 -17.16 25.49 29.06
CA VAL A 527 -17.52 26.54 28.09
C VAL A 527 -18.72 27.32 28.62
N LYS A 528 -18.49 28.61 28.94
CA LYS A 528 -19.57 29.52 29.35
C LYS A 528 -20.43 29.89 28.14
N HIS A 529 -21.73 29.76 28.30
CA HIS A 529 -22.75 30.22 27.37
C HIS A 529 -23.90 30.79 28.19
N PRO A 530 -24.60 31.83 27.70
CA PRO A 530 -25.73 32.38 28.43
C PRO A 530 -26.84 31.33 28.53
N GLN A 531 -27.45 31.22 29.71
CA GLN A 531 -28.68 30.43 29.90
C GLN A 531 -29.90 31.23 29.46
N GLN A 532 -29.84 32.55 29.56
CA GLN A 532 -30.87 33.46 29.09
C GLN A 532 -30.27 34.65 28.34
N VAL A 533 -31.03 35.20 27.40
CA VAL A 533 -30.69 36.44 26.71
C VAL A 533 -31.90 37.34 26.63
N ARG A 534 -31.70 38.64 26.86
CA ARG A 534 -32.75 39.66 26.71
C ARG A 534 -32.53 40.49 25.47
N ALA A 535 -33.58 40.70 24.68
CA ALA A 535 -33.56 41.61 23.55
C ALA A 535 -33.33 43.06 24.02
N LYS A 536 -32.46 43.79 23.32
CA LYS A 536 -32.21 45.23 23.56
C LYS A 536 -33.20 46.13 22.79
N GLY A 537 -33.88 45.58 21.80
CA GLY A 537 -34.89 46.23 20.97
C GLY A 537 -35.76 45.19 20.28
N ALA A 538 -36.36 45.54 19.15
CA ALA A 538 -37.16 44.58 18.38
C ALA A 538 -36.29 43.42 17.87
N LEU A 539 -36.82 42.20 17.90
CA LEU A 539 -36.06 41.00 17.54
C LEU A 539 -36.92 40.00 16.76
N ASN A 540 -36.32 39.34 15.78
CA ASN A 540 -36.96 38.27 15.02
C ASN A 540 -36.44 36.89 15.46
N ARG A 541 -37.32 35.89 15.48
CA ARG A 541 -36.98 34.47 15.55
C ARG A 541 -37.17 33.82 14.18
N TYR A 542 -36.29 32.88 13.88
CA TYR A 542 -36.20 32.21 12.59
C TYR A 542 -36.21 30.69 12.75
N THR A 543 -36.67 29.99 11.72
CA THR A 543 -36.70 28.53 11.70
C THR A 543 -35.29 27.92 11.60
N THR A 544 -34.36 28.57 10.89
CA THR A 544 -33.01 28.05 10.63
C THR A 544 -31.92 29.00 11.11
N PRO A 545 -30.69 28.51 11.38
CA PRO A 545 -29.55 29.35 11.77
C PRO A 545 -29.11 30.37 10.71
N ASN A 546 -29.49 30.13 9.44
CA ASN A 546 -29.20 31.02 8.32
C ASN A 546 -30.22 32.15 8.17
N PHE A 547 -31.27 32.18 9.00
CA PHE A 547 -32.31 33.21 8.99
C PHE A 547 -33.09 33.29 7.67
N THR A 548 -33.30 32.14 7.02
CA THR A 548 -33.99 32.07 5.73
C THR A 548 -35.51 32.26 5.84
N LYS A 549 -36.12 31.91 6.97
CA LYS A 549 -37.56 32.04 7.21
C LYS A 549 -37.83 32.58 8.61
N ARG A 550 -38.35 33.81 8.70
CA ARG A 550 -38.84 34.41 9.96
C ARG A 550 -40.11 33.65 10.39
N ASN A 551 -40.19 33.29 11.66
CA ASN A 551 -41.36 32.60 12.21
C ASN A 551 -42.02 33.32 13.41
N GLN A 552 -41.37 34.34 13.98
CA GLN A 552 -41.95 35.18 15.03
C GLN A 552 -41.25 36.54 15.07
N HIS A 553 -42.00 37.59 15.39
CA HIS A 553 -41.50 38.94 15.67
C HIS A 553 -41.80 39.33 17.13
N TYR A 554 -40.83 39.98 17.78
CA TYR A 554 -40.94 40.50 19.15
C TYR A 554 -40.72 42.02 19.13
N PRO A 555 -41.73 42.84 19.47
CA PRO A 555 -41.60 44.29 19.50
C PRO A 555 -40.62 44.79 20.57
N ALA A 556 -39.99 45.94 20.34
CA ALA A 556 -38.97 46.48 21.25
C ALA A 556 -39.48 46.72 22.68
N LYS A 557 -40.73 47.16 22.83
CA LYS A 557 -41.37 47.45 24.12
C LYS A 557 -41.45 46.22 25.02
N GLN A 558 -41.56 45.02 24.45
CA GLN A 558 -41.67 43.76 25.21
C GLN A 558 -40.39 43.42 25.97
N ARG A 559 -39.22 43.92 25.53
CA ARG A 559 -37.89 43.54 26.07
C ARG A 559 -37.78 42.02 26.28
N ALA A 560 -38.22 41.26 25.27
CA ALA A 560 -38.40 39.82 25.35
C ALA A 560 -37.12 39.12 25.88
N THR A 561 -37.32 38.21 26.82
CA THR A 561 -36.25 37.36 27.38
C THR A 561 -36.44 35.95 26.86
N PHE A 562 -35.34 35.32 26.47
CA PHE A 562 -35.32 34.01 25.85
C PHE A 562 -34.42 33.08 26.65
N GLU A 563 -34.95 31.92 26.99
CA GLU A 563 -34.13 30.80 27.42
C GLU A 563 -33.32 30.26 26.23
N VAL A 564 -32.01 30.14 26.44
CA VAL A 564 -31.07 29.62 25.46
C VAL A 564 -30.89 28.14 25.70
N VAL A 565 -31.55 27.34 24.86
CA VAL A 565 -31.49 25.87 24.92
C VAL A 565 -30.31 25.28 24.13
N GLY A 566 -29.51 26.14 23.47
CA GLY A 566 -28.30 25.77 22.75
C GLY A 566 -27.78 26.88 21.85
N TRP A 567 -26.73 26.61 21.10
CA TRP A 567 -26.16 27.54 20.14
C TRP A 567 -25.61 26.82 18.91
N THR A 568 -25.51 27.56 17.81
CA THR A 568 -24.93 27.07 16.56
C THR A 568 -24.41 28.24 15.76
N TYR A 569 -23.92 28.00 14.53
CA TYR A 569 -23.48 29.07 13.65
C TYR A 569 -24.09 28.93 12.27
N SER A 570 -24.29 30.06 11.59
CA SER A 570 -24.71 30.09 10.19
C SER A 570 -23.69 29.43 9.26
N ASN A 571 -24.09 29.08 8.04
CA ASN A 571 -23.22 28.57 6.97
C ASN A 571 -22.40 27.33 7.36
N ALA A 572 -22.99 26.40 8.12
CA ALA A 572 -22.28 25.25 8.67
C ALA A 572 -21.58 24.37 7.61
N ASN A 573 -22.20 24.21 6.45
CA ASN A 573 -21.74 23.31 5.39
C ASN A 573 -21.10 24.02 4.19
N ASP A 574 -21.08 25.35 4.21
CA ASP A 574 -20.50 26.18 3.14
C ASP A 574 -19.16 26.74 3.61
N PHE A 575 -18.07 26.10 3.20
CA PHE A 575 -16.73 26.51 3.61
C PHE A 575 -16.19 27.74 2.89
N THR A 576 -16.90 28.28 1.89
CA THR A 576 -16.47 29.52 1.23
C THR A 576 -16.82 30.76 2.06
N LYS A 577 -17.80 30.64 2.97
CA LYS A 577 -18.33 31.76 3.76
C LYS A 577 -17.91 31.72 5.22
N GLY A 578 -17.80 32.89 5.86
CA GLY A 578 -17.70 32.99 7.32
C GLY A 578 -18.99 32.54 8.02
N SER A 579 -18.90 32.24 9.32
CA SER A 579 -20.04 31.82 10.15
C SER A 579 -20.32 32.82 11.26
N ARG A 580 -21.60 33.01 11.62
CA ARG A 580 -22.04 33.89 12.71
C ARG A 580 -22.77 33.10 13.78
N LEU A 581 -22.51 33.37 15.06
CA LEU A 581 -23.15 32.70 16.19
C LEU A 581 -24.66 32.97 16.23
N ARG A 582 -25.42 31.94 16.62
CA ARG A 582 -26.88 31.91 16.75
C ARG A 582 -27.25 31.22 18.05
N TYR A 583 -28.19 31.80 18.80
CA TYR A 583 -28.79 31.11 19.94
C TYR A 583 -29.99 30.32 19.45
N ARG A 584 -30.08 29.07 19.91
CA ARG A 584 -31.27 28.24 19.78
C ARG A 584 -32.15 28.51 21.00
N VAL A 585 -33.41 28.82 20.73
CA VAL A 585 -34.44 29.13 21.73
C VAL A 585 -35.67 28.27 21.44
N ALA A 586 -36.66 28.27 22.33
CA ALA A 586 -37.93 27.61 22.05
C ALA A 586 -38.53 28.13 20.72
N GLY A 587 -38.84 27.20 19.81
CA GLY A 587 -39.42 27.47 18.50
C GLY A 587 -38.48 28.03 17.42
N GLY A 588 -37.16 28.10 17.63
CA GLY A 588 -36.23 28.45 16.54
C GLY A 588 -34.88 29.03 16.96
N TYR A 589 -34.40 29.99 16.19
CA TYR A 589 -33.09 30.63 16.35
C TYR A 589 -33.22 32.15 16.37
N ILE A 590 -32.40 32.79 17.20
CA ILE A 590 -32.24 34.26 17.26
C ILE A 590 -30.78 34.65 17.11
N THR A 591 -30.53 35.94 16.88
CA THR A 591 -29.16 36.47 16.76
C THR A 591 -28.42 36.38 18.09
N ALA A 592 -27.14 36.04 18.05
CA ALA A 592 -26.26 36.15 19.21
C ALA A 592 -25.42 37.43 19.23
N ASN A 593 -25.67 38.36 18.28
CA ASN A 593 -24.94 39.63 18.24
C ASN A 593 -25.31 40.49 19.46
N ARG A 594 -24.29 40.87 20.24
CA ARG A 594 -24.40 41.65 21.47
C ARG A 594 -24.99 43.05 21.28
N GLN A 595 -25.05 43.55 20.06
CA GLN A 595 -25.76 44.79 19.73
C GLN A 595 -27.28 44.64 19.89
N PHE A 596 -27.83 43.45 19.61
CA PHE A 596 -29.28 43.21 19.63
C PHE A 596 -29.75 42.43 20.86
N VAL A 597 -28.87 41.66 21.50
CA VAL A 597 -29.20 40.86 22.68
C VAL A 597 -28.18 41.07 23.80
N LYS A 598 -28.65 41.05 25.06
CA LYS A 598 -27.83 41.09 26.27
C LYS A 598 -27.84 39.70 26.93
N PRO A 599 -26.68 39.00 27.00
CA PRO A 599 -26.52 37.80 27.82
C PRO A 599 -26.88 38.06 29.28
N MET A 600 -27.67 37.17 29.86
CA MET A 600 -27.97 37.10 31.28
C MET A 600 -27.21 35.91 31.89
N ARG A 601 -26.90 35.99 33.19
CA ARG A 601 -26.11 34.96 33.89
C ARG A 601 -26.83 33.62 33.92
#